data_AF-V4Q2L1-F1
#
_entry.id   AF-V4Q2L1-F1
#
_cell.length_a   1.000
_cell.length_b   1.000
_cell.length_c   1.000
_cell.angle_alpha   90.00
_cell.angle_beta   90.00
_cell.angle_gamma   90.00
#
_symmetry.space_group_name_H-M   'P 1'
#
loop_
_entity.id
_entity.type
_entity.pdbx_description
1 polymer ?
#
loop_
_entity_poly.entity_id
_entity_poly.type
_entity_poly.pdbx_seq_one_letter_code
_entity_poly.pdbx_strand_id
1 'polypeptide(L)' 'MLGHHRNSAQQILGSPDDLKFHSCMTLFAHVAPDAAQFEQALQAFFDGQPDPATLRLLSSGDTTS' A
#
# COMPACT_ATOMS: atom_id res chain seq x y z
N MET A 1 -27.26 -11.54 14.20
CA MET A 1 -25.99 -11.16 14.84
C MET A 1 -24.91 -11.19 13.77
N LEU A 2 -24.55 -10.06 13.17
CA LEU A 2 -23.49 -10.00 12.16
C LEU A 2 -22.14 -9.93 12.85
N GLY A 3 -21.58 -11.11 13.16
CA GLY A 3 -20.20 -11.25 13.56
C GLY A 3 -19.31 -11.26 12.33
N HIS A 4 -18.41 -10.28 12.23
CA HIS A 4 -17.00 -10.41 11.85
C HIS A 4 -16.43 -9.01 11.60
N HIS A 5 -16.17 -8.32 12.72
CA HIS A 5 -15.19 -7.25 12.77
C HIS A 5 -13.82 -7.84 12.41
N ARG A 6 -13.10 -7.17 11.50
CA ARG A 6 -11.68 -7.33 11.14
C ARG A 6 -11.41 -8.01 9.79
N ASN A 7 -11.84 -7.34 8.73
CA ASN A 7 -11.43 -7.64 7.36
C ASN A 7 -10.03 -7.06 7.10
N SER A 8 -8.98 -7.84 7.35
CA SER A 8 -7.65 -7.56 6.78
C SER A 8 -7.75 -7.47 5.26
N ALA A 9 -6.87 -6.70 4.60
CA ALA A 9 -6.91 -6.42 3.15
C ALA A 9 -7.17 -7.67 2.27
N GLN A 10 -6.58 -8.82 2.64
CA GLN A 10 -6.77 -10.11 1.97
C GLN A 10 -8.22 -10.61 1.92
N GLN A 11 -9.07 -10.23 2.89
CA GLN A 11 -10.49 -10.61 2.91
C GLN A 11 -11.39 -9.66 2.13
N ILE A 12 -10.93 -8.43 1.84
CA ILE A 12 -11.70 -7.43 1.08
C ILE A 12 -11.36 -7.51 -0.41
N LEU A 13 -10.07 -7.65 -0.74
CA LEU A 13 -9.57 -7.61 -2.12
C LEU A 13 -9.31 -9.01 -2.68
N GLY A 14 -9.03 -10.00 -1.83
CA GLY A 14 -8.52 -11.30 -2.25
C GLY A 14 -7.05 -11.21 -2.70
N SER A 15 -6.35 -12.35 -2.69
CA SER A 15 -5.07 -12.45 -3.39
C SER A 15 -5.34 -12.77 -4.87
N PRO A 16 -4.62 -12.15 -5.82
CA PRO A 16 -3.38 -11.39 -5.65
C PRO A 16 -3.56 -9.86 -5.58
N ASP A 17 -4.80 -9.37 -5.47
CA ASP A 17 -5.09 -7.94 -5.48
C ASP A 17 -4.57 -7.21 -4.23
N ASP A 18 -4.41 -7.91 -3.10
CA ASP A 18 -3.77 -7.33 -1.90
C ASP A 18 -2.32 -6.90 -2.16
N LEU A 19 -1.55 -7.68 -2.92
CA LEU A 19 -0.17 -7.34 -3.30
C LEU A 19 -0.14 -6.13 -4.23
N LYS A 20 -1.05 -6.06 -5.21
CA LYS A 20 -1.17 -4.89 -6.09
C LYS A 20 -1.57 -3.66 -5.31
N PHE A 21 -2.48 -3.79 -4.36
CA PHE A 21 -2.90 -2.70 -3.49
C PHE A 21 -1.72 -2.21 -2.65
N HIS A 22 -0.91 -3.12 -2.08
CA HIS A 22 0.29 -2.78 -1.33
C HIS A 22 1.31 -1.99 -2.16
N SER A 23 1.63 -2.48 -3.36
CA SER A 23 2.53 -1.82 -4.30
C SER A 23 1.98 -0.45 -4.75
N CYS A 24 0.68 -0.36 -5.08
CA CYS A 24 0.06 0.90 -5.47
C CYS A 24 0.08 1.95 -4.34
N MET A 25 -0.31 1.58 -3.12
CA MET A 25 -0.31 2.51 -1.99
C MET A 25 1.11 3.00 -1.69
N THR A 26 2.11 2.12 -1.80
CA THR A 26 3.52 2.48 -1.64
C THR A 26 4.00 3.44 -2.73
N LEU A 27 3.63 3.18 -3.99
CA LEU A 27 3.97 4.05 -5.11
C LEU A 27 3.38 5.44 -4.90
N PHE A 28 2.07 5.53 -4.66
CA PHE A 28 1.38 6.80 -4.47
C PHE A 28 1.85 7.53 -3.20
N ALA A 29 2.17 6.83 -2.12
CA ALA A 29 2.77 7.46 -0.94
C ALA A 29 4.13 8.12 -1.23
N HIS A 30 4.88 7.64 -2.22
CA HIS A 30 6.17 8.23 -2.61
C HIS A 30 6.08 9.29 -3.71
N VAL A 31 5.15 9.14 -4.68
CA VAL A 31 5.09 10.04 -5.85
C VAL A 31 3.99 11.10 -5.76
N ALA A 32 2.97 10.91 -4.93
CA ALA A 32 1.87 11.85 -4.81
C ALA A 32 2.23 12.99 -3.84
N PRO A 33 1.85 14.25 -4.16
CA PRO A 33 2.01 15.36 -3.23
C PRO A 33 1.12 15.24 -1.99
N ASP A 34 0.05 14.45 -2.07
CA ASP A 34 -0.85 14.16 -0.94
C ASP A 34 -0.69 12.69 -0.52
N ALA A 35 0.46 12.39 0.10
CA ALA A 35 0.83 11.04 0.54
C ALA A 35 0.04 10.58 1.79
N ALA A 36 -0.51 11.52 2.57
CA ALA A 36 -1.10 11.24 3.88
C ALA A 36 -2.22 10.18 3.80
N GLN A 37 -3.11 10.26 2.81
CA GLN A 37 -4.17 9.27 2.63
C GLN A 37 -3.64 7.87 2.28
N PHE A 38 -2.54 7.78 1.54
CA PHE A 38 -1.92 6.52 1.13
C PHE A 38 -1.12 5.89 2.27
N GLU A 39 -0.43 6.70 3.06
CA GLU A 39 0.25 6.26 4.28
C GLU A 39 -0.74 5.75 5.33
N GLN A 40 -1.89 6.43 5.51
CA GLN A 40 -2.95 5.95 6.39
C GLN A 40 -3.53 4.61 5.91
N ALA A 41 -3.68 4.41 4.60
CA ALA A 41 -4.08 3.13 4.04
C ALA A 41 -3.01 2.03 4.31
N LEU A 42 -1.73 2.34 4.11
CA LEU A 42 -0.65 1.42 4.49
C LEU A 42 -0.69 1.08 5.99
N GLN A 43 -0.96 2.06 6.86
CA GLN A 43 -1.09 1.84 8.31
C GLN A 43 -2.28 0.94 8.66
N ALA A 44 -3.41 1.14 8.01
CA ALA A 44 -4.64 0.39 8.28
C ALA A 44 -4.59 -1.05 7.74
N PHE A 45 -3.95 -1.27 6.59
CA PHE A 45 -3.98 -2.54 5.86
C PHE A 45 -2.68 -3.36 5.94
N PHE A 46 -1.53 -2.70 6.10
CA PHE A 46 -0.19 -3.30 6.07
C PHE A 46 0.70 -2.88 7.26
N ASP A 47 0.10 -2.40 8.35
CA ASP A 47 0.81 -1.93 9.55
C ASP A 47 1.82 -0.79 9.28
N GLY A 48 1.63 -0.06 8.18
CA GLY A 48 2.50 1.04 7.76
C GLY A 48 3.76 0.57 7.03
N GLN A 49 3.86 -0.73 6.76
CA GLN A 49 4.98 -1.28 6.00
C GLN A 49 4.79 -0.97 4.52
N PRO A 50 5.70 -0.24 3.86
CA PRO A 50 5.69 -0.09 2.40
C PRO A 50 6.13 -1.39 1.71
N ASP A 51 5.75 -1.54 0.45
CA ASP A 51 6.16 -2.67 -0.38
C ASP A 51 7.63 -2.52 -0.81
N PRO A 52 8.55 -3.41 -0.36
CA PRO A 52 9.98 -3.29 -0.66
C PRO A 52 10.27 -3.47 -2.15
N ALA A 53 9.45 -4.24 -2.89
CA ALA A 53 9.62 -4.39 -4.34
C ALA A 53 9.38 -3.04 -5.06
N THR A 54 8.30 -2.34 -4.69
CA THR A 54 7.99 -1.00 -5.20
C THR A 54 9.07 0.01 -4.81
N LEU A 55 9.56 0.00 -3.56
CA LEU A 55 10.65 0.88 -3.15
C LEU A 55 11.93 0.68 -3.96
N ARG A 56 12.27 -0.56 -4.30
CA ARG A 56 13.43 -0.85 -5.16
C ARG A 56 13.23 -0.34 -6.59
N LEU A 57 12.01 -0.43 -7.12
CA LEU A 57 11.67 0.11 -8.44
C LEU A 57 11.73 1.64 -8.46
N LEU A 58 11.19 2.28 -7.43
CA LEU A 58 11.27 3.74 -7.24
C LEU A 58 12.71 4.22 -7.10
N SER A 59 13.52 3.54 -6.30
CA SER A 59 14.95 3.87 -6.13
C SER A 59 15.75 3.70 -7.43
N SER A 60 15.29 2.83 -8.34
CA SER A 60 15.92 2.63 -9.65
C SER A 60 15.42 3.62 -10.70
N GLY A 61 14.26 4.24 -10.47
CA GLY A 61 13.60 5.20 -11.36
C GLY A 61 13.74 6.66 -10.91
N ASP A 62 14.34 6.94 -9.74
CA ASP A 62 14.66 8.28 -9.24
C ASP A 62 15.82 8.88 -10.05
N THR A 63 15.56 9.12 -11.33
CA THR A 63 16.31 10.03 -12.19
C THR A 63 15.56 11.35 -12.18
N THR A 64 15.59 12.07 -11.06
CA THR A 64 15.15 13.48 -11.06
C THR A 64 16.13 14.31 -10.25
N SER A 65 17.06 14.88 -11.01
CA SER A 65 17.99 15.93 -10.64
C SER A 65 17.30 17.29 -10.49
#